data_AF-X1R8A4-F1
#
_entry.id   AF-X1R8A4-F1
#
_cell.length_a   1.000
_cell.length_b   1.000
_cell.length_c   1.000
_cell.angle_alpha   90.00
_cell.angle_beta   90.00
_cell.angle_gamma   90.00
#
_symmetry.space_group_name_H-M   'P 1'
#
loop_
_entity.id
_entity.type
_entity.pdbx_description
1 polymer ?
#
loop_
_entity_poly.entity_id
_entity_poly.type
_entity_poly.pdbx_seq_one_letter_code
_entity_poly.pdbx_strand_id
1 'polypeptide(L)' 'NFPQNSIIGAIVRKDRVIIPRGNDIIQPEDKIIIFALSSDIKKIEKIFDGGEK' A
#
# COMPACT_ATOMS: atom_id res chain seq x y z
N ASN A 1 -5.91 -6.13 -9.34
CA ASN A 1 -5.67 -7.09 -8.24
C ASN A 1 -4.37 -6.78 -7.54
N PHE A 2 -4.37 -6.80 -6.21
CA PHE A 2 -3.15 -6.60 -5.41
C PHE A 2 -2.24 -7.83 -5.51
N PRO A 3 -0.90 -7.70 -5.49
CA PRO A 3 0.01 -8.84 -5.65
C PRO A 3 -0.12 -9.85 -4.49
N GLN A 4 -0.11 -11.14 -4.83
CA GLN A 4 -0.41 -12.22 -3.87
C GLN A 4 0.65 -12.36 -2.77
N ASN A 5 1.92 -12.06 -3.07
CA ASN A 5 3.01 -12.16 -2.09
C ASN A 5 3.28 -10.81 -1.41
N SER A 6 2.22 -10.05 -1.13
CA SER A 6 2.30 -8.77 -0.45
C SER A 6 1.14 -8.57 0.52
N ILE A 7 1.43 -7.86 1.62
CA ILE A 7 0.45 -7.51 2.64
C ILE A 7 0.64 -6.06 3.06
N ILE A 8 -0.48 -5.34 3.21
CA ILE A 8 -0.48 -4.01 3.82
C ILE A 8 -0.42 -4.19 5.33
N GLY A 9 0.68 -3.74 5.94
CA GLY A 9 0.87 -3.85 7.39
C GLY A 9 0.28 -2.69 8.17
N ALA A 10 0.38 -1.46 7.62
CA ALA A 10 -0.12 -0.26 8.27
C ALA A 10 -0.41 0.86 7.26
N ILE A 11 -1.35 1.73 7.62
CA ILE A 11 -1.62 3.00 6.94
C ILE A 11 -1.26 4.10 7.94
N VAL A 12 -0.31 4.96 7.58
CA VAL A 12 0.00 6.17 8.35
C VAL A 12 -0.71 7.33 7.68
N ARG A 13 -1.69 7.90 8.38
CA ARG A 13 -2.51 9.02 7.91
C ARG A 13 -2.35 10.19 8.86
N LYS A 14 -1.69 11.27 8.41
CA LYS A 14 -1.29 12.39 9.28
C LYS A 14 -0.49 11.85 10.49
N ASP A 15 -0.94 12.10 11.70
CA ASP A 15 -0.25 11.72 12.94
C ASP A 15 -0.80 10.43 13.58
N ARG A 16 -1.57 9.62 12.83
CA ARG A 16 -2.11 8.34 13.32
C ARG A 16 -1.71 7.14 12.47
N VAL A 17 -1.56 6.00 13.13
CA VAL A 17 -1.36 4.69 12.51
C VAL A 17 -2.66 3.92 12.54
N ILE A 18 -3.05 3.35 11.40
CA ILE A 18 -4.24 2.51 11.22
C ILE A 18 -3.76 1.10 10.86
N ILE A 19 -4.23 0.09 11.58
CA ILE A 19 -4.01 -1.33 11.27
C ILE A 19 -5.16 -1.79 10.36
N PRO A 20 -4.90 -2.11 9.08
CA PRO A 20 -5.96 -2.40 8.13
C PRO A 20 -6.67 -3.72 8.46
N ARG A 21 -7.99 -3.74 8.27
CA ARG A 21 -8.88 -4.89 8.49
C ARG A 21 -9.47 -5.44 7.19
N GLY A 22 -9.03 -4.91 6.05
CA GLY A 22 -9.45 -5.32 4.70
C GLY A 22 -10.58 -4.50 4.10
N ASN A 23 -11.33 -3.76 4.92
CA ASN A 23 -12.36 -2.80 4.50
C ASN A 23 -11.89 -1.33 4.56
N ASP A 24 -10.69 -1.08 5.08
CA ASP A 24 -10.12 0.26 5.13
C ASP A 24 -9.81 0.79 3.72
N ILE A 25 -10.18 2.05 3.49
CA ILE A 25 -9.97 2.73 2.22
C ILE A 25 -8.73 3.61 2.33
N ILE A 26 -7.76 3.37 1.44
CA ILE A 26 -6.58 4.21 1.25
C ILE A 26 -7.02 5.55 0.66
N GLN A 27 -6.50 6.63 1.22
CA GLN A 27 -6.79 8.01 0.82
C GLN A 27 -5.53 8.68 0.25
N PRO A 28 -5.68 9.76 -0.54
CA PRO A 28 -4.54 10.60 -0.92
C PRO A 28 -3.73 10.99 0.31
N GLU A 29 -2.41 11.12 0.12
CA GLU A 29 -1.42 11.45 1.16
C GLU A 29 -1.17 10.36 2.22
N ASP A 30 -1.88 9.24 2.18
CA ASP A 30 -1.56 8.09 3.04
C ASP A 30 -0.17 7.55 2.72
N LYS A 31 0.60 7.26 3.77
CA LYS A 31 1.81 6.45 3.65
C LYS A 31 1.46 5.01 4.00
N ILE A 32 1.69 4.12 3.04
CA ILE A 32 1.36 2.70 3.17
C ILE A 32 2.62 1.91 3.47
N ILE A 33 2.62 1.16 4.57
CA ILE A 33 3.70 0.22 4.90
C ILE A 33 3.32 -1.15 4.36
N ILE A 34 4.10 -1.66 3.42
CA ILE A 34 3.83 -2.91 2.71
C ILE A 34 5.00 -3.88 2.93
N PHE A 35 4.68 -5.12 3.31
CA PHE A 35 5.64 -6.22 3.29
C PHE A 35 5.40 -7.04 2.02
N ALA A 36 6.47 -7.33 1.28
CA ALA A 36 6.38 -8.08 0.04
C ALA A 36 7.66 -8.86 -0.24
N LEU A 37 7.52 -9.95 -1.02
CA LEU A 37 8.69 -10.58 -1.64
C LEU A 37 9.26 -9.65 -2.72
N SER A 38 10.59 -9.66 -2.86
CA SER A 38 11.29 -8.79 -3.82
C SER A 38 10.80 -8.94 -5.27
N SER A 39 10.30 -10.13 -5.63
CA SER A 39 9.73 -10.43 -6.94
C SER A 39 8.49 -9.62 -7.29
N ASP A 40 7.76 -9.12 -6.29
CA ASP A 40 6.49 -8.40 -6.49
C ASP A 40 6.60 -6.88 -6.27
N ILE A 41 7.77 -6.37 -5.82
CA ILE A 41 7.98 -4.92 -5.60
C ILE A 41 7.59 -4.10 -6.83
N LYS A 42 8.07 -4.47 -8.03
CA LYS A 42 7.74 -3.76 -9.28
C LYS A 42 6.25 -3.74 -9.61
N LYS A 43 5.49 -4.77 -9.21
CA LYS A 43 4.03 -4.81 -9.43
C LYS A 43 3.33 -3.88 -8.45
N ILE A 44 3.82 -3.80 -7.22
CA ILE A 44 3.31 -2.89 -6.19
C ILE A 44 3.56 -1.45 -6.60
N GLU A 45 4.78 -1.10 -7.04
CA GLU A 45 5.13 0.24 -7.52
C GLU A 45 4.11 0.70 -8.58
N LYS A 46 3.85 -0.10 -9.61
CA LYS A 46 2.86 0.21 -10.67
C LYS A 46 1.44 0.52 -10.18
N ILE A 47 1.03 0.02 -9.02
CA ILE A 47 -0.30 0.30 -8.45
C ILE A 47 -0.33 1.71 -7.85
N PHE A 48 0.78 2.16 -7.27
CA PHE A 48 0.88 3.44 -6.55
C PHE A 48 1.59 4.54 -7.35
N ASP A 49 2.24 4.21 -8.47
CA ASP A 49 2.99 5.14 -9.31
C ASP A 49 2.11 6.18 -10.02
N GLY A 50 0.77 6.09 -9.87
CA GLY A 50 -0.20 7.11 -10.27
C GLY A 50 0.14 7.73 -11.62
N GLY A 51 -0.16 6.99 -12.70
CA GLY A 51 0.30 7.24 -14.08
C GLY A 51 0.69 8.67 -14.43
N GLU A 52 1.81 8.78 -15.16
CA GLU A 52 2.46 9.98 -15.69
C GLU A 52 1.74 11.32 -15.41
N LYS A 53 2.44 12.21 -14.68
CA LYS A 53 2.08 13.62 -14.51
C LYS A 53 1.68 14.31 -15.81
#